data_AF-A0AAW6VIT9-F1
#
_entry.id   AF-A0AAW6VIT9-F1
#
_cell.length_a   1.000
_cell.length_b   1.000
_cell.length_c   1.000
_cell.angle_alpha   90.00
_cell.angle_beta   90.00
_cell.angle_gamma   90.00
#
_symmetry.space_group_name_H-M   'P 1'
#
loop_
_entity.id
_entity.type
_entity.pdbx_description
1 polymer ?
#
loop_
_entity_poly.entity_id
_entity_poly.type
_entity_poly.pdbx_seq_one_letter_code
_entity_poly.pdbx_strand_id
1 'polypeptide(L)'
;MEKRVTKEFEKLKIAYGGIDNYREEIKRYCDEATFAWNSDPIAIGRILRAHLYVEHYLDKYLREEYNLNNKELVFLNFYGKIKKIERNDKIWILCKSLKKLNSIRNKIAHNLSFSFTKNDLIFFKNRKEFQSYWFIIKSSIDENDFLDVYEVFCQFISQNINEALNPKQYLIDNVMEALRKDIVDIWKDSKKVDED
;
A
#
# COMPACT_ATOMS: atom_id res chain seq x y z
N MET A 1 -37.11 -44.25 0.54
CA MET A 1 -36.11 -43.17 0.71
C MET A 1 -34.76 -43.77 1.07
N GLU A 2 -34.70 -44.59 2.12
CA GLU A 2 -33.51 -45.33 2.60
C GLU A 2 -32.73 -46.08 1.49
N LYS A 3 -33.40 -46.93 0.70
CA LYS A 3 -32.76 -47.71 -0.38
C LYS A 3 -32.09 -46.84 -1.47
N ARG A 4 -32.59 -45.62 -1.70
CA ARG A 4 -32.03 -44.70 -2.70
C ARG A 4 -30.75 -44.05 -2.16
N VAL A 5 -30.77 -43.64 -0.90
CA VAL A 5 -29.60 -43.08 -0.21
C VAL A 5 -28.46 -44.11 -0.16
N THR A 6 -28.75 -45.36 0.23
CA THR A 6 -27.76 -46.45 0.25
C THR A 6 -27.11 -46.70 -1.11
N LYS A 7 -27.90 -46.69 -2.19
CA LYS A 7 -27.38 -46.89 -3.56
C LYS A 7 -26.43 -45.77 -3.99
N GLU A 8 -26.73 -44.52 -3.65
CA GLU A 8 -25.85 -43.40 -3.98
C GLU A 8 -24.57 -43.40 -3.12
N PHE A 9 -24.63 -43.81 -1.85
CA PHE A 9 -23.45 -43.99 -1.00
C PHE A 9 -22.50 -45.07 -1.54
N GLU A 10 -23.01 -46.18 -2.06
CA GLU A 10 -22.17 -47.22 -2.65
C GLU A 10 -21.47 -46.74 -3.93
N LYS A 11 -22.17 -45.99 -4.80
CA LYS A 11 -21.53 -45.37 -5.97
C LYS A 11 -20.39 -44.43 -5.57
N LEU A 12 -20.61 -43.63 -4.52
CA LEU A 12 -19.63 -42.68 -4.01
C LEU A 12 -18.43 -43.41 -3.39
N LYS A 13 -18.66 -44.45 -2.59
CA LYS A 13 -17.60 -45.32 -2.07
C LYS A 13 -16.77 -45.95 -3.20
N ILE A 14 -17.41 -46.45 -4.26
CA ILE A 14 -16.72 -47.02 -5.43
C ILE A 14 -15.90 -45.94 -6.16
N ALA A 15 -16.47 -44.77 -6.41
CA ALA A 15 -15.82 -43.68 -7.15
C ALA A 15 -14.54 -43.18 -6.48
N TYR A 16 -14.52 -43.09 -5.14
CA TYR A 16 -13.37 -42.64 -4.36
C TYR A 16 -12.48 -43.80 -3.88
N GLY A 17 -12.80 -45.06 -4.21
CA GLY A 17 -12.04 -46.24 -3.77
C GLY A 17 -12.14 -46.54 -2.26
N GLY A 18 -13.15 -45.99 -1.59
CA GLY A 18 -13.35 -46.10 -0.15
C GLY A 18 -14.02 -44.87 0.43
N ILE A 19 -14.81 -45.05 1.51
CA ILE A 19 -15.45 -43.91 2.19
C ILE A 19 -14.44 -43.02 2.89
N ASP A 20 -13.32 -43.59 3.32
CA ASP A 20 -12.25 -42.86 4.00
C ASP A 20 -11.51 -41.94 3.02
N ASN A 21 -11.23 -42.40 1.79
CA ASN A 21 -10.67 -41.55 0.73
C ASN A 21 -11.58 -40.36 0.40
N TYR A 22 -12.89 -40.59 0.29
CA TYR A 22 -13.85 -39.50 0.11
C TYR A 22 -13.80 -38.49 1.27
N ARG A 23 -13.77 -38.98 2.51
CA ARG A 23 -13.66 -38.11 3.70
C ARG A 23 -12.37 -37.30 3.70
N GLU A 24 -11.24 -37.91 3.35
CA GLU A 24 -9.96 -37.21 3.25
C GLU A 24 -9.97 -36.13 2.16
N GLU A 25 -10.58 -36.41 1.01
CA GLU A 25 -10.69 -35.44 -0.08
C GLU A 25 -11.62 -34.27 0.28
N ILE A 26 -12.78 -34.54 0.87
CA ILE A 26 -13.68 -33.50 1.39
C ILE A 26 -12.99 -32.68 2.48
N LYS A 27 -12.27 -33.34 3.40
CA LYS A 27 -11.49 -32.66 4.43
C LYS A 27 -10.47 -31.72 3.80
N ARG A 28 -9.75 -32.15 2.77
CA ARG A 28 -8.79 -31.30 2.04
C ARG A 28 -9.45 -30.04 1.46
N TYR A 29 -10.61 -30.19 0.82
CA TYR A 29 -11.37 -29.04 0.30
C TYR A 29 -11.85 -28.11 1.42
N CYS A 30 -12.35 -28.66 2.53
CA CYS A 30 -12.77 -27.87 3.69
C CYS A 30 -11.59 -27.14 4.34
N ASP A 31 -10.42 -27.79 4.45
CA ASP A 31 -9.20 -27.20 4.99
C ASP A 31 -8.71 -26.04 4.11
N GLU A 32 -8.72 -26.20 2.78
CA GLU A 32 -8.37 -25.14 1.83
C GLU A 32 -9.33 -23.94 1.94
N ALA A 33 -10.64 -24.19 1.97
CA ALA A 33 -11.65 -23.16 2.13
C ALA A 33 -11.52 -22.43 3.48
N THR A 34 -11.26 -23.17 4.56
CA THR A 34 -11.07 -22.63 5.91
C THR A 34 -9.80 -21.78 5.97
N PHE A 35 -8.72 -22.22 5.34
CA PHE A 35 -7.48 -21.45 5.24
C PHE A 35 -7.68 -20.13 4.49
N ALA A 36 -8.40 -20.14 3.36
CA ALA A 36 -8.75 -18.93 2.64
C ALA A 36 -9.67 -18.00 3.46
N TRP A 37 -10.66 -18.56 4.15
CA TRP A 37 -11.59 -17.81 5.00
C TRP A 37 -10.89 -17.11 6.17
N ASN A 38 -9.91 -17.78 6.78
CA ASN A 38 -9.13 -17.28 7.90
C ASN A 38 -8.02 -16.28 7.50
N SER A 39 -8.08 -15.72 6.29
CA SER A 39 -7.28 -14.55 5.91
C SER A 39 -7.39 -13.43 6.94
N ASP A 40 -6.39 -12.57 7.08
CA ASP A 40 -6.36 -11.49 8.07
C ASP A 40 -7.24 -10.30 7.62
N PRO A 41 -8.49 -10.15 8.13
CA PRO A 41 -9.38 -9.08 7.69
C PRO A 41 -8.89 -7.70 8.17
N ILE A 42 -8.11 -7.64 9.25
CA ILE A 42 -7.60 -6.38 9.82
C ILE A 42 -6.53 -5.82 8.90
N ALA A 43 -5.56 -6.65 8.49
CA ALA A 43 -4.53 -6.24 7.53
C ALA A 43 -5.14 -5.78 6.21
N ILE A 44 -6.11 -6.53 5.67
CA ILE A 44 -6.84 -6.17 4.44
C ILE A 44 -7.53 -4.81 4.61
N GLY A 45 -8.27 -4.63 5.71
CA GLY A 45 -8.98 -3.38 6.00
C GLY A 45 -8.07 -2.17 6.13
N ARG A 46 -6.94 -2.31 6.86
CA ARG A 46 -5.93 -1.26 7.03
C ARG A 46 -5.35 -0.81 5.69
N ILE A 47 -4.98 -1.77 4.84
CA ILE A 47 -4.39 -1.47 3.54
C ILE A 47 -5.41 -0.86 2.57
N LEU A 48 -6.63 -1.39 2.54
CA LEU A 48 -7.69 -0.84 1.70
C LEU A 48 -8.00 0.61 2.10
N ARG A 49 -8.14 0.88 3.40
CA ARG A 49 -8.35 2.24 3.93
C ARG A 49 -7.23 3.18 3.51
N ALA A 50 -5.97 2.79 3.71
CA ALA A 50 -4.82 3.62 3.34
C ALA A 50 -4.74 3.86 1.83
N HIS A 51 -5.10 2.87 1.01
CA HIS A 51 -5.15 3.02 -0.44
C HIS A 51 -6.26 3.99 -0.89
N LEU A 52 -7.47 3.87 -0.32
CA LEU A 52 -8.57 4.79 -0.58
C LEU A 52 -8.23 6.24 -0.19
N TYR A 53 -7.47 6.42 0.89
CA TYR A 53 -6.98 7.73 1.31
C TYR A 53 -6.04 8.34 0.26
N VAL A 54 -5.06 7.58 -0.24
CA VAL A 54 -4.19 8.04 -1.34
C VAL A 54 -4.98 8.35 -2.60
N GLU A 55 -5.93 7.48 -2.96
CA GLU A 55 -6.76 7.65 -4.14
C GLU A 55 -7.64 8.90 -4.06
N HIS A 56 -8.16 9.23 -2.87
CA HIS A 56 -8.92 10.46 -2.64
C HIS A 56 -8.12 11.72 -3.01
N TYR A 57 -6.86 11.82 -2.55
CA TYR A 57 -6.00 12.96 -2.87
C TYR A 57 -5.51 12.94 -4.31
N LEU A 58 -5.25 11.76 -4.88
CA LEU A 58 -4.92 11.63 -6.29
C LEU A 58 -6.08 12.09 -7.19
N ASP A 59 -7.32 11.73 -6.84
CA ASP A 59 -8.51 12.20 -7.56
C ASP A 59 -8.66 13.71 -7.45
N LYS A 60 -8.46 14.26 -6.25
CA LYS A 60 -8.45 15.71 -6.06
C LYS A 60 -7.41 16.38 -6.95
N TYR A 61 -6.19 15.86 -6.98
CA TYR A 61 -5.10 16.38 -7.82
C TYR A 61 -5.44 16.34 -9.31
N LEU A 62 -5.92 15.21 -9.79
CA LEU A 62 -6.29 15.05 -11.20
C LEU A 62 -7.48 15.92 -11.61
N ARG A 63 -8.42 16.21 -10.71
CA ARG A 63 -9.47 17.20 -10.97
C ARG A 63 -8.90 18.60 -11.17
N GLU A 64 -8.01 19.01 -10.26
CA GLU A 64 -7.51 20.39 -10.22
C GLU A 64 -6.46 20.67 -11.31
N GLU A 65 -5.51 19.77 -11.52
CA GLU A 65 -4.39 19.99 -12.47
C GLU A 65 -4.71 19.53 -13.90
N TYR A 66 -5.58 18.53 -14.07
CA TYR A 66 -5.92 17.97 -15.39
C TYR A 66 -7.37 18.25 -15.81
N ASN A 67 -8.15 19.00 -15.02
CA ASN A 67 -9.56 19.31 -15.27
C ASN A 67 -10.45 18.08 -15.52
N LEU A 68 -10.08 16.91 -14.97
CA LEU A 68 -10.92 15.71 -15.10
C LEU A 68 -12.17 15.86 -14.25
N ASN A 69 -13.33 15.49 -14.78
CA ASN A 69 -14.55 15.46 -13.99
C ASN A 69 -14.72 14.11 -13.24
N ASN A 70 -15.68 14.07 -12.31
CA ASN A 70 -15.94 12.86 -11.51
C ASN A 70 -16.31 11.65 -12.37
N LYS A 71 -17.00 11.84 -13.50
CA LYS A 71 -17.38 10.73 -14.38
C LYS A 71 -16.13 10.12 -15.03
N GLU A 72 -15.21 10.94 -15.52
CA GLU A 72 -13.95 10.48 -16.09
C GLU A 72 -13.10 9.72 -15.07
N LEU A 73 -13.01 10.24 -13.84
CA LEU A 73 -12.25 9.62 -12.76
C LEU A 73 -12.81 8.25 -12.34
N VAL A 74 -14.12 8.09 -12.31
CA VAL A 74 -14.78 6.81 -11.97
C VAL A 74 -14.44 5.71 -12.98
N PHE A 75 -14.21 6.05 -14.26
CA PHE A 75 -13.81 5.07 -15.27
C PHE A 75 -12.32 4.72 -15.22
N LEU A 76 -11.50 5.49 -14.50
CA LEU A 76 -10.08 5.22 -14.34
C LEU A 76 -9.86 4.36 -13.09
N ASN A 77 -9.29 3.16 -13.27
CA ASN A 77 -8.70 2.46 -12.14
C ASN A 77 -7.44 3.20 -11.64
N PHE A 78 -6.98 2.88 -10.42
CA PHE A 78 -5.82 3.52 -9.80
C PHE A 78 -4.58 3.59 -10.72
N TYR A 79 -4.30 2.53 -11.48
CA TYR A 79 -3.20 2.53 -12.44
C TYR A 79 -3.43 3.47 -13.63
N GLY A 80 -4.66 3.56 -14.13
CA GLY A 80 -5.08 4.53 -15.13
C GLY A 80 -4.94 5.97 -14.66
N LYS A 81 -5.23 6.25 -13.39
CA LYS A 81 -4.99 7.55 -12.74
C LYS A 81 -3.50 7.91 -12.73
N ILE A 82 -2.63 6.98 -12.32
CA ILE A 82 -1.16 7.19 -12.37
C ILE A 82 -0.68 7.50 -13.79
N LYS A 83 -1.24 6.83 -14.80
CA LYS A 83 -0.86 7.04 -16.21
C LYS A 83 -1.19 8.43 -16.75
N LYS A 84 -2.07 9.19 -16.09
CA LYS A 84 -2.36 10.58 -16.46
C LYS A 84 -1.26 11.55 -16.04
N ILE A 85 -0.43 11.19 -15.07
CA ILE A 85 0.65 12.04 -14.57
C ILE A 85 1.79 12.08 -15.59
N GLU A 86 2.07 13.28 -16.10
CA GLU A 86 3.15 13.52 -17.06
C GLU A 86 4.54 13.59 -16.40
N ARG A 87 5.62 13.48 -17.18
CA ARG A 87 7.00 13.43 -16.63
C ARG A 87 7.47 14.73 -15.98
N ASN A 88 6.93 15.85 -16.44
CA ASN A 88 7.18 17.21 -15.96
C ASN A 88 6.22 17.63 -14.84
N ASP A 89 5.28 16.75 -14.45
CA ASP A 89 4.32 17.02 -13.40
C ASP A 89 4.97 17.07 -12.01
N LYS A 90 4.46 17.96 -11.14
CA LYS A 90 4.96 18.18 -9.77
C LYS A 90 5.02 16.88 -8.95
N ILE A 91 4.07 15.96 -9.15
CA ILE A 91 3.99 14.69 -8.41
C ILE A 91 4.62 13.51 -9.16
N TRP A 92 5.28 13.73 -10.31
CA TRP A 92 5.89 12.65 -11.10
C TRP A 92 6.85 11.77 -10.28
N ILE A 93 7.63 12.37 -9.38
CA ILE A 93 8.58 11.66 -8.51
C ILE A 93 7.89 10.59 -7.63
N LEU A 94 6.61 10.78 -7.30
CA LEU A 94 5.80 9.87 -6.50
C LEU A 94 5.26 8.69 -7.31
N CYS A 95 5.29 8.72 -8.65
CA CYS A 95 4.71 7.68 -9.51
C CYS A 95 5.29 6.29 -9.24
N LYS A 96 6.58 6.20 -8.93
CA LYS A 96 7.21 4.91 -8.57
C LYS A 96 6.64 4.35 -7.26
N SER A 97 6.35 5.23 -6.30
CA SER A 97 5.73 4.88 -5.02
C SER A 97 4.26 4.48 -5.20
N LEU A 98 3.49 5.26 -5.96
CA LEU A 98 2.09 4.94 -6.30
C LEU A 98 1.95 3.58 -7.00
N LYS A 99 2.83 3.27 -7.95
CA LYS A 99 2.86 1.96 -8.62
C LYS A 99 3.12 0.81 -7.64
N LYS A 100 4.01 1.01 -6.66
CA LYS A 100 4.27 0.01 -5.61
C LYS A 100 3.05 -0.19 -4.72
N LEU A 101 2.37 0.89 -4.30
CA LEU A 101 1.13 0.81 -3.51
C LEU A 101 0.05 0.02 -4.26
N ASN A 102 -0.15 0.30 -5.54
CA ASN A 102 -1.09 -0.44 -6.39
C ASN A 102 -0.73 -1.93 -6.49
N SER A 103 0.57 -2.25 -6.64
CA SER A 103 1.03 -3.64 -6.66
C SER A 103 0.73 -4.38 -5.36
N ILE A 104 0.96 -3.75 -4.21
CA ILE A 104 0.66 -4.34 -2.89
C ILE A 104 -0.85 -4.55 -2.75
N ARG A 105 -1.66 -3.53 -3.05
CA ARG A 105 -3.13 -3.63 -3.00
C ARG A 105 -3.64 -4.77 -3.88
N ASN A 106 -3.12 -4.91 -5.10
CA ASN A 106 -3.53 -5.99 -6.01
C ASN A 106 -3.12 -7.37 -5.51
N LYS A 107 -1.94 -7.50 -4.88
CA LYS A 107 -1.53 -8.77 -4.27
C LYS A 107 -2.51 -9.20 -3.19
N ILE A 108 -2.92 -8.28 -2.33
CA ILE A 108 -3.86 -8.57 -1.23
C ILE A 108 -5.26 -8.88 -1.78
N ALA A 109 -5.72 -8.12 -2.78
CA ALA A 109 -7.02 -8.34 -3.39
C ALA A 109 -7.15 -9.70 -4.10
N HIS A 110 -6.03 -10.30 -4.52
CA HIS A 110 -6.01 -11.56 -5.27
C HIS A 110 -5.40 -12.75 -4.52
N ASN A 111 -4.80 -12.53 -3.35
CA ASN A 111 -4.14 -13.58 -2.58
C ASN A 111 -4.47 -13.43 -1.09
N LEU A 112 -5.43 -14.23 -0.62
CA LEU A 112 -5.90 -14.27 0.77
C LEU A 112 -4.83 -14.77 1.76
N SER A 113 -3.78 -15.43 1.26
CA SER A 113 -2.63 -15.92 2.04
C SER A 113 -1.39 -15.07 1.85
N PHE A 114 -1.54 -13.85 1.32
CA PHE A 114 -0.42 -12.97 1.07
C PHE A 114 0.28 -12.58 2.38
N SER A 115 1.59 -12.82 2.43
CA SER A 115 2.47 -12.34 3.49
C SER A 115 3.41 -11.25 2.96
N PHE A 116 3.66 -10.25 3.80
CA PHE A 116 4.56 -9.16 3.47
C PHE A 116 6.00 -9.61 3.57
N THR A 117 6.82 -9.17 2.61
CA THR A 117 8.25 -9.47 2.64
C THR A 117 9.02 -8.30 3.26
N LYS A 118 10.18 -8.58 3.87
CA LYS A 118 11.11 -7.53 4.33
C LYS A 118 11.50 -6.57 3.20
N ASN A 119 11.53 -7.04 1.95
CA ASN A 119 11.81 -6.22 0.79
C ASN A 119 10.74 -5.13 0.55
N ASP A 120 9.49 -5.39 0.91
CA ASP A 120 8.42 -4.38 0.78
C ASP A 120 8.60 -3.25 1.81
N LEU A 121 8.99 -3.58 3.04
CA LEU A 121 9.38 -2.60 4.08
C LEU A 121 10.59 -1.74 3.65
N ILE A 122 11.65 -2.42 3.18
CA ILE A 122 12.90 -1.77 2.76
C ILE A 122 12.63 -0.77 1.62
N PHE A 123 11.73 -1.11 0.69
CA PHE A 123 11.36 -0.20 -0.39
C PHE A 123 10.86 1.14 0.14
N PHE A 124 9.96 1.14 1.13
CA PHE A 124 9.38 2.37 1.67
C PHE A 124 10.40 3.18 2.45
N LYS A 125 11.10 2.55 3.40
CA LYS A 125 12.11 3.21 4.25
C LYS A 125 13.26 3.84 3.46
N ASN A 126 13.62 3.26 2.30
CA ASN A 126 14.72 3.76 1.47
C ASN A 126 14.31 4.84 0.46
N ARG A 127 13.05 5.28 0.43
CA ARG A 127 12.66 6.44 -0.37
C ARG A 127 13.25 7.70 0.23
N LYS A 128 14.16 8.35 -0.50
CA LYS A 128 14.79 9.62 -0.06
C LYS A 128 13.76 10.67 0.34
N GLU A 129 12.66 10.72 -0.39
CA GLU A 129 11.56 11.67 -0.17
C GLU A 129 10.86 11.41 1.17
N PHE A 130 10.79 10.14 1.58
CA PHE A 130 10.12 9.72 2.80
C PHE A 130 11.00 9.81 4.05
N GLN A 131 12.34 9.80 3.91
CA GLN A 131 13.26 9.70 5.06
C GLN A 131 13.11 10.85 6.07
N SER A 132 12.90 12.08 5.60
CA SER A 132 12.69 13.23 6.51
C SER A 132 11.38 13.11 7.28
N TYR A 133 10.30 12.69 6.62
CA TYR A 133 9.02 12.42 7.29
C TYR A 133 9.17 11.28 8.29
N TRP A 134 9.74 10.16 7.83
CA TRP A 134 10.02 8.97 8.64
C TRP A 134 10.80 9.30 9.92
N PHE A 135 11.83 10.16 9.83
CA PHE A 135 12.62 10.54 10.99
C PHE A 135 11.79 11.16 12.13
N ILE A 136 10.77 11.95 11.78
CA ILE A 136 9.90 12.66 12.73
C ILE A 136 8.93 11.68 13.41
N ILE A 137 8.36 10.77 12.64
CA ILE A 137 7.21 9.96 13.07
C ILE A 137 7.55 8.54 13.54
N LYS A 138 8.76 8.03 13.23
CA LYS A 138 9.17 6.64 13.57
C LYS A 138 9.11 6.31 15.05
N SER A 139 9.17 7.30 15.94
CA SER A 139 9.06 7.11 17.39
C SER A 139 7.64 6.76 17.86
N SER A 140 6.64 6.96 16.99
CA SER A 140 5.23 6.83 17.33
C SER A 140 4.56 5.59 16.71
N ILE A 141 5.35 4.71 16.06
CA ILE A 141 4.87 3.52 15.35
C ILE A 141 5.82 2.34 15.54
N ASP A 142 5.36 1.12 15.27
CA ASP A 142 6.24 -0.04 15.18
C ASP A 142 6.93 -0.07 13.79
N GLU A 143 8.23 0.20 13.75
CA GLU A 143 8.98 0.22 12.51
C GLU A 143 9.16 -1.16 11.87
N ASN A 144 8.93 -2.24 12.61
CA ASN A 144 8.99 -3.61 12.10
C ASN A 144 7.63 -4.12 11.64
N ASP A 145 6.54 -3.46 12.03
CA ASP A 145 5.21 -3.74 11.47
C ASP A 145 5.10 -3.14 10.07
N PHE A 146 4.84 -4.01 9.10
CA PHE A 146 4.57 -3.60 7.72
C PHE A 146 3.38 -2.65 7.62
N LEU A 147 2.32 -2.93 8.36
CA LEU A 147 1.07 -2.20 8.23
C LEU A 147 1.23 -0.76 8.74
N ASP A 148 1.88 -0.57 9.88
CA ASP A 148 2.22 0.75 10.41
C ASP A 148 3.03 1.57 9.40
N VAL A 149 4.13 1.00 8.88
CA VAL A 149 4.98 1.67 7.88
C VAL A 149 4.19 2.00 6.61
N TYR A 150 3.35 1.07 6.14
CA TYR A 150 2.55 1.24 4.93
C TYR A 150 1.54 2.38 5.05
N GLU A 151 0.81 2.44 6.17
CA GLU A 151 -0.21 3.47 6.40
C GLU A 151 0.41 4.86 6.49
N VAL A 152 1.49 4.97 7.25
CA VAL A 152 2.29 6.19 7.34
C VAL A 152 2.82 6.62 5.98
N PHE A 153 3.31 5.67 5.17
CA PHE A 153 3.82 5.98 3.84
C PHE A 153 2.70 6.49 2.92
N CYS A 154 1.50 5.90 3.03
CA CYS A 154 0.31 6.38 2.33
C CYS A 154 -0.08 7.80 2.77
N GLN A 155 -0.02 8.12 4.06
CA GLN A 155 -0.25 9.48 4.57
C GLN A 155 0.76 10.47 3.99
N PHE A 156 2.05 10.13 4.02
CA PHE A 156 3.11 10.94 3.43
C PHE A 156 2.86 11.23 1.94
N ILE A 157 2.56 10.19 1.14
CA ILE A 157 2.27 10.35 -0.29
C ILE A 157 1.05 11.25 -0.50
N SER A 158 -0.01 11.05 0.27
CA SER A 158 -1.24 11.84 0.19
C SER A 158 -1.01 13.31 0.51
N GLN A 159 -0.20 13.58 1.54
CA GLN A 159 0.19 14.93 1.93
C GLN A 159 0.98 15.61 0.81
N ASN A 160 1.97 14.94 0.22
CA ASN A 160 2.76 15.51 -0.89
C ASN A 160 1.90 15.79 -2.13
N ILE A 161 0.94 14.91 -2.44
CA ILE A 161 -0.02 15.16 -3.53
C ILE A 161 -0.86 16.40 -3.24
N ASN A 162 -1.35 16.55 -2.01
CA ASN A 162 -2.14 17.72 -1.63
C ASN A 162 -1.32 19.02 -1.58
N GLU A 163 -0.07 18.95 -1.14
CA GLU A 163 0.87 20.08 -1.13
C GLU A 163 1.19 20.56 -2.55
N ALA A 164 1.25 19.67 -3.54
CA ALA A 164 1.46 20.05 -4.94
C ALA A 164 0.35 20.95 -5.52
N LEU A 165 -0.85 20.94 -4.91
CA LEU A 165 -1.97 21.82 -5.22
C LEU A 165 -1.89 23.18 -4.52
N ASN A 166 -1.05 23.32 -3.50
CA ASN A 166 -0.90 24.58 -2.79
C ASN A 166 -0.09 25.57 -3.65
N PRO A 167 -0.70 26.68 -4.14
CA PRO A 167 0.01 27.62 -5.00
C PRO A 167 1.16 28.33 -4.27
N LYS A 168 1.19 28.29 -2.94
CA LYS A 168 2.24 28.88 -2.11
C LYS A 168 3.28 27.87 -1.63
N GLN A 169 3.21 26.61 -2.07
CA GLN A 169 4.13 25.56 -1.61
C GLN A 169 5.59 25.93 -1.88
N TYR A 170 5.88 26.59 -3.01
CA TYR A 170 7.23 27.06 -3.34
C TYR A 170 7.82 28.02 -2.30
N LEU A 171 7.00 28.81 -1.60
CA LEU A 171 7.47 29.69 -0.53
C LEU A 171 7.92 28.87 0.69
N ILE A 172 7.16 27.84 1.03
CA ILE A 172 7.48 26.93 2.12
C ILE A 172 8.77 26.18 1.78
N ASP A 173 8.88 25.66 0.55
CA ASP A 173 10.06 24.95 0.08
C ASP A 173 11.31 25.83 0.13
N ASN A 174 11.21 27.10 -0.30
CA ASN A 174 12.30 28.07 -0.23
C ASN A 174 12.75 28.35 1.21
N VAL A 175 11.80 28.50 2.15
CA VAL A 175 12.11 28.70 3.58
C VAL A 175 12.82 27.47 4.14
N MET A 176 12.33 26.26 3.82
CA MET A 176 12.93 25.02 4.31
C MET A 176 14.34 24.79 3.74
N GLU A 177 14.57 25.17 2.48
CA GLU A 177 15.89 25.09 1.86
C GLU A 177 16.87 26.11 2.47
N ALA A 178 16.41 27.33 2.78
CA ALA A 178 17.23 28.32 3.50
C ALA A 178 17.62 27.81 4.90
N LEU A 179 16.65 27.31 5.67
CA LEU A 179 16.90 26.74 7.00
C LEU A 179 17.87 25.56 6.96
N ARG A 180 17.79 24.70 5.93
CA ARG A 180 18.74 23.60 5.76
C ARG A 180 20.17 24.09 5.56
N LYS A 181 20.36 25.13 4.73
CA LYS A 181 21.68 25.73 4.51
C LYS A 181 22.24 26.30 5.80
N ASP A 182 21.42 27.07 6.53
CA ASP A 182 21.83 27.68 7.80
C ASP A 182 22.22 26.61 8.84
N ILE A 183 21.44 25.54 8.97
CA ILE A 183 21.77 24.42 9.88
C ILE A 183 23.08 23.73 9.48
N VAL A 184 23.29 23.51 8.18
CA VAL A 184 24.52 22.87 7.67
C VAL A 184 25.75 23.76 7.91
N ASP A 185 25.60 25.07 7.73
CA ASP A 185 26.67 26.03 7.95
C ASP A 185 27.01 26.15 9.44
N ILE A 186 26.00 26.22 10.32
CA ILE A 186 26.18 26.14 11.79
C ILE A 186 26.94 24.87 12.19
N TRP A 187 26.58 23.72 11.62
CA TRP A 187 27.25 22.45 11.93
C TRP A 187 28.70 22.37 11.42
N LYS A 188 29.00 22.98 10.27
CA LYS A 188 30.39 23.07 9.77
C LYS A 188 31.24 23.99 10.63
N ASP A 189 30.67 25.11 11.07
CA ASP A 189 31.37 26.06 11.93
C ASP A 189 31.61 25.47 13.32
N SER A 190 30.67 24.70 13.89
CA SER A 190 30.90 24.01 15.17
C SER A 190 32.03 22.97 15.09
N LYS A 191 32.25 22.34 13.92
CA LYS A 191 33.33 21.36 13.75
C LYS A 191 34.72 21.97 13.57
N LYS A 192 34.81 23.20 13.05
CA LYS A 192 36.09 23.90 12.96
C LYS A 192 36.61 24.35 14.33
N VAL A 193 35.72 24.60 15.28
CA VAL A 193 36.07 24.98 16.65
C VAL A 193 36.63 23.80 17.46
N ASP A 194 36.32 22.56 17.07
CA ASP A 194 36.81 21.34 17.73
C ASP A 194 38.16 20.84 17.17
N GLU A 195 38.70 21.45 16.11
CA GLU A 195 39.97 21.08 15.46
C GLU A 195 41.14 22.05 15.78
N ASP A 196 40.90 23.08 16.60
CA ASP A 196 41.89 24.02 17.15
C ASP A 196 42.11 23.80 18.67
#